data_AF-A0A8S9W0N0-F1
#
_entry.id   AF-A0A8S9W0N0-F1
#
_cell.length_a   1.000
_cell.length_b   1.000
_cell.length_c   1.000
_cell.angle_alpha   90.00
_cell.angle_beta   90.00
_cell.angle_gamma   90.00
#
_symmetry.space_group_name_H-M   'P 1'
#
loop_
_entity.id
_entity.type
_entity.pdbx_description
1 polymer ?
#
loop_
_entity_poly.entity_id
_entity_poly.type
_entity_poly.pdbx_seq_one_letter_code
_entity_poly.pdbx_strand_id
1 'polypeptide(L)'
;MAGGYGVGKIRTEKEELMQTTEIDEALDEALCAMEYLCAEIDERQDELDGYFDPESDPNFKKRSSSVKERLIELGEVVVEPLAEYLYMVDSHSCIIAADVLGRIGSPAAIPGLIDAIEADLDDLCEDASKALVKIGTPAVQPLIDRINDRLDNPELDKYGREIGTIYAIGTLSRIQDPRSFNFMVELLDKSEDDAYPLDMEYLCGCFYDQHNLEIVPRLKEIAEEYKDASGRSNHISAEAEYVLAHFKIDQALESEYWIIHGCCYICENYDPVESICRISDEYEPRDAFCTGCEPKAAFDCDMCYSNDCDIYNLPPVYVDLKYRRDQKESVDEFEITNTRHDSDTGSISIKNDGTELILDSSTVDTLNELKEFLEWEVCDTDSFSTGVSLSVDYGNTVCGKLVRNGDCVVALCDEQGPGAELESKLEMAVELEFDPDAIDELIAVIDTQRFLLLCDSYRLLDKSREQQKDFDLRIGNLAELLEGIKTSVGAKKPEPEPALGCDHEFELLKEHKKYTVYKCVKCGETKKEFG
;
A
#
# COMPACT_ATOMS: atom_id res chain seq x y z
N MET A 1 -5.24 11.51 76.95
CA MET A 1 -4.68 10.57 75.95
C MET A 1 -5.81 9.73 75.40
N ALA A 2 -5.72 9.40 74.11
CA ALA A 2 -6.55 8.48 73.32
C ALA A 2 -7.93 8.98 72.83
N GLY A 3 -8.11 8.89 71.50
CA GLY A 3 -9.41 8.87 70.83
C GLY A 3 -9.58 9.94 69.75
N GLY A 4 -9.20 9.64 68.49
CA GLY A 4 -9.57 10.54 67.38
C GLY A 4 -8.87 10.38 66.02
N TYR A 5 -8.04 9.36 65.77
CA TYR A 5 -7.27 9.23 64.52
C TYR A 5 -7.44 7.91 63.75
N GLY A 6 -8.52 7.15 63.98
CA GLY A 6 -8.66 5.78 63.42
C GLY A 6 -9.85 5.51 62.50
N VAL A 7 -10.84 6.41 62.37
CA VAL A 7 -12.12 6.06 61.69
C VAL A 7 -12.16 6.50 60.22
N GLY A 8 -11.44 7.56 59.84
CA GLY A 8 -11.37 8.03 58.45
C GLY A 8 -10.47 7.17 57.56
N LYS A 9 -9.35 6.68 58.09
CA LYS A 9 -8.33 5.93 57.33
C LYS A 9 -8.74 4.46 57.05
N ILE A 10 -9.42 3.82 58.01
CA ILE A 10 -9.94 2.46 57.85
C ILE A 10 -11.12 2.43 56.85
N ARG A 11 -11.86 3.54 56.73
CA ARG A 11 -12.99 3.63 55.81
C ARG A 11 -12.53 3.76 54.37
N THR A 12 -11.50 4.58 54.11
CA THR A 12 -10.85 4.67 52.79
C THR A 12 -10.13 3.37 52.43
N GLU A 13 -9.40 2.74 53.37
CA GLU A 13 -8.73 1.44 53.12
C GLU A 13 -9.74 0.32 52.81
N LYS A 14 -10.93 0.33 53.42
CA LYS A 14 -11.99 -0.64 53.15
C LYS A 14 -12.74 -0.37 51.84
N GLU A 15 -12.91 0.90 51.47
CA GLU A 15 -13.50 1.31 50.19
C GLU A 15 -12.54 0.99 49.02
N GLU A 16 -11.24 1.22 49.18
CA GLU A 16 -10.19 0.79 48.23
C GLU A 16 -10.14 -0.74 48.11
N LEU A 17 -10.15 -1.47 49.24
CA LEU A 17 -10.15 -2.95 49.23
C LEU A 17 -11.41 -3.54 48.57
N MET A 18 -12.57 -2.90 48.74
CA MET A 18 -13.82 -3.34 48.13
C MET A 18 -13.83 -3.07 46.61
N GLN A 19 -13.28 -1.94 46.17
CA GLN A 19 -13.09 -1.63 44.75
C GLN A 19 -12.10 -2.59 44.07
N THR A 20 -11.00 -2.97 44.74
CA THR A 20 -10.06 -3.96 44.19
C THR A 20 -10.71 -5.33 44.03
N THR A 21 -11.53 -5.77 45.00
CA THR A 21 -12.24 -7.06 44.88
C THR A 21 -13.29 -7.06 43.78
N GLU A 22 -14.00 -5.94 43.55
CA GLU A 22 -14.95 -5.82 42.45
C GLU A 22 -14.27 -5.85 41.08
N ILE A 23 -13.06 -5.28 40.96
CA ILE A 23 -12.26 -5.33 39.72
C ILE A 23 -11.72 -6.74 39.47
N ASP A 24 -11.20 -7.41 40.49
CA ASP A 24 -10.70 -8.79 40.38
C ASP A 24 -11.82 -9.76 39.94
N GLU A 25 -13.02 -9.63 40.53
CA GLU A 25 -14.18 -10.44 40.13
C GLU A 25 -14.61 -10.17 38.68
N ALA A 26 -14.60 -8.90 38.25
CA ALA A 26 -14.95 -8.53 36.88
C ALA A 26 -13.92 -9.02 35.85
N LEU A 27 -12.64 -8.99 36.20
CA LEU A 27 -11.54 -9.55 35.42
C LEU A 27 -11.69 -11.05 35.23
N ASP A 28 -11.87 -11.79 36.33
CA ASP A 28 -12.08 -13.24 36.30
C ASP A 28 -13.30 -13.61 35.43
N GLU A 29 -14.40 -12.86 35.57
CA GLU A 29 -15.61 -13.11 34.77
C GLU A 29 -15.37 -12.85 33.27
N ALA A 30 -14.64 -11.79 32.92
CA ALA A 30 -14.33 -11.45 31.54
C ALA A 30 -13.38 -12.49 30.89
N LEU A 31 -12.34 -12.92 31.60
CA LEU A 31 -11.42 -13.96 31.14
C LEU A 31 -12.12 -15.32 31.00
N CYS A 32 -12.95 -15.72 31.96
CA CYS A 32 -13.77 -16.93 31.84
C CYS A 32 -14.74 -16.88 30.65
N ALA A 33 -15.31 -15.71 30.35
CA ALA A 33 -16.18 -15.54 29.19
C ALA A 33 -15.40 -15.68 27.86
N MET A 34 -14.17 -15.18 27.82
CA MET A 34 -13.25 -15.37 26.70
C MET A 34 -12.90 -16.86 26.52
N GLU A 35 -12.47 -17.53 27.57
CA GLU A 35 -12.11 -18.96 27.51
C GLU A 35 -13.29 -19.83 27.06
N TYR A 36 -14.50 -19.56 27.56
CA TYR A 36 -15.69 -20.28 27.12
C TYR A 36 -16.01 -20.05 25.64
N LEU A 37 -15.84 -18.82 25.15
CA LEU A 37 -16.01 -18.50 23.74
C LEU A 37 -14.97 -19.24 22.88
N CYS A 38 -13.70 -19.19 23.27
CA CYS A 38 -12.62 -19.88 22.57
C CYS A 38 -12.82 -21.38 22.53
N ALA A 39 -13.23 -22.01 23.65
CA ALA A 39 -13.53 -23.43 23.69
C ALA A 39 -14.65 -23.82 22.70
N GLU A 40 -15.67 -22.98 22.55
CA GLU A 40 -16.75 -23.22 21.59
C GLU A 40 -16.31 -23.02 20.13
N ILE A 41 -15.39 -22.08 19.89
CA ILE A 41 -14.74 -21.89 18.58
C ILE A 41 -13.88 -23.11 18.24
N ASP A 42 -13.07 -23.57 19.18
CA ASP A 42 -12.17 -24.73 19.01
C ASP A 42 -12.99 -26.01 18.77
N GLU A 43 -14.08 -26.23 19.52
CA GLU A 43 -15.03 -27.33 19.27
C GLU A 43 -15.63 -27.23 17.86
N ARG A 44 -15.95 -26.02 17.38
CA ARG A 44 -16.51 -25.82 16.05
C ARG A 44 -15.48 -26.06 14.95
N GLN A 45 -14.24 -25.65 15.18
CA GLN A 45 -13.09 -25.90 14.31
C GLN A 45 -12.80 -27.40 14.19
N ASP A 46 -12.91 -28.16 15.28
CA ASP A 46 -12.75 -29.62 15.31
C ASP A 46 -13.86 -30.37 14.57
N GLU A 47 -15.09 -29.85 14.58
CA GLU A 47 -16.22 -30.43 13.83
C GLU A 47 -16.10 -30.25 12.31
N LEU A 48 -15.32 -29.26 11.87
CA LEU A 48 -15.14 -28.90 10.47
C LEU A 48 -13.90 -29.59 9.90
N ASP A 49 -14.04 -30.26 8.75
CA ASP A 49 -12.90 -30.80 7.99
C ASP A 49 -12.15 -29.68 7.21
N GLY A 50 -11.96 -28.51 7.83
CA GLY A 50 -11.37 -27.31 7.23
C GLY A 50 -11.34 -26.10 8.16
N TYR A 51 -10.72 -25.00 7.74
CA TYR A 51 -10.62 -23.76 8.54
C TYR A 51 -12.00 -23.16 8.85
N PHE A 52 -12.18 -22.74 10.10
CA PHE A 52 -13.34 -22.03 10.60
C PHE A 52 -12.95 -20.61 10.96
N ASP A 53 -13.46 -19.65 10.20
CA ASP A 53 -13.36 -18.23 10.54
C ASP A 53 -14.48 -17.86 11.53
N PRO A 54 -14.18 -17.56 12.81
CA PRO A 54 -15.19 -17.20 13.81
C PRO A 54 -15.87 -15.86 13.51
N GLU A 55 -15.21 -14.96 12.78
CA GLU A 55 -15.75 -13.64 12.43
C GLU A 55 -16.80 -13.74 11.29
N SER A 56 -16.80 -14.84 10.53
CA SER A 56 -17.81 -15.13 9.51
C SER A 56 -19.18 -15.52 10.10
N ASP A 57 -19.22 -16.01 11.34
CA ASP A 57 -20.46 -16.39 12.03
C ASP A 57 -20.99 -15.20 12.86
N PRO A 58 -22.20 -14.68 12.56
CA PRO A 58 -22.74 -13.51 13.25
C PRO A 58 -22.91 -13.68 14.77
N ASN A 59 -23.07 -14.91 15.26
CA ASN A 59 -23.18 -15.21 16.69
C ASN A 59 -21.81 -15.15 17.38
N PHE A 60 -20.80 -15.82 16.79
CA PHE A 60 -19.43 -15.76 17.30
C PHE A 60 -18.87 -14.34 17.23
N LYS A 61 -19.01 -13.65 16.10
CA LYS A 61 -18.61 -12.24 15.94
C LYS A 61 -19.20 -11.32 17.01
N LYS A 62 -20.51 -11.42 17.26
CA LYS A 62 -21.20 -10.60 18.28
C LYS A 62 -20.70 -10.88 19.69
N ARG A 63 -20.48 -12.16 20.03
CA ARG A 63 -19.99 -12.56 21.36
C ARG A 63 -18.53 -12.18 21.55
N SER A 64 -17.69 -12.40 20.52
CA SER A 64 -16.29 -11.97 20.43
C SER A 64 -16.19 -10.47 20.72
N SER A 65 -16.96 -9.66 19.98
CA SER A 65 -17.04 -8.21 20.21
C SER A 65 -17.41 -7.87 21.65
N SER A 66 -18.45 -8.52 22.20
CA SER A 66 -18.88 -8.26 23.59
C SER A 66 -17.83 -8.64 24.64
N VAL A 67 -17.06 -9.71 24.42
CA VAL A 67 -15.97 -10.12 25.32
C VAL A 67 -14.82 -9.12 25.22
N LYS A 68 -14.42 -8.77 24.00
CA LYS A 68 -13.36 -7.80 23.73
C LYS A 68 -13.66 -6.45 24.38
N GLU A 69 -14.87 -5.89 24.21
CA GLU A 69 -15.24 -4.61 24.84
C GLU A 69 -15.15 -4.67 26.37
N ARG A 70 -15.61 -5.76 27.00
CA ARG A 70 -15.52 -5.93 28.46
C ARG A 70 -14.07 -5.94 28.94
N LEU A 71 -13.18 -6.65 28.24
CA LEU A 71 -11.76 -6.71 28.58
C LEU A 71 -11.10 -5.33 28.41
N ILE A 72 -11.49 -4.57 27.39
CA ILE A 72 -10.95 -3.23 27.13
C ILE A 72 -11.42 -2.22 28.18
N GLU A 73 -12.69 -2.30 28.61
CA GLU A 73 -13.25 -1.45 29.66
C GLU A 73 -12.52 -1.59 31.01
N LEU A 74 -11.93 -2.76 31.27
CA LEU A 74 -11.10 -3.01 32.45
C LEU A 74 -9.72 -2.33 32.37
N GLY A 75 -9.21 -2.06 31.17
CA GLY A 75 -7.97 -1.30 30.95
C GLY A 75 -6.71 -2.02 31.41
N GLU A 76 -5.80 -1.30 32.08
CA GLU A 76 -4.43 -1.77 32.37
C GLU A 76 -4.37 -3.10 33.15
N VAL A 77 -5.36 -3.39 33.99
CA VAL A 77 -5.36 -4.60 34.83
C VAL A 77 -5.42 -5.90 34.03
N VAL A 78 -5.87 -5.85 32.76
CA VAL A 78 -5.94 -7.04 31.90
C VAL A 78 -4.65 -7.28 31.11
N VAL A 79 -3.72 -6.33 31.09
CA VAL A 79 -2.53 -6.38 30.22
C VAL A 79 -1.63 -7.56 30.55
N GLU A 80 -1.26 -7.73 31.81
CA GLU A 80 -0.40 -8.85 32.24
C GLU A 80 -1.09 -10.21 32.05
N PRO A 81 -2.37 -10.42 32.47
CA PRO A 81 -3.09 -11.65 32.17
C PRO A 81 -3.19 -11.97 30.68
N LEU A 82 -3.56 -11.01 29.84
CA LEU A 82 -3.70 -11.25 28.39
C LEU A 82 -2.37 -11.48 27.69
N ALA A 83 -1.27 -10.90 28.18
CA ALA A 83 0.06 -11.19 27.65
C ALA A 83 0.43 -12.67 27.78
N GLU A 84 -0.07 -13.39 28.80
CA GLU A 84 0.14 -14.84 28.93
C GLU A 84 -0.58 -15.63 27.84
N TYR A 85 -1.77 -15.19 27.40
CA TYR A 85 -2.54 -15.86 26.35
C TYR A 85 -1.90 -15.76 24.97
N LEU A 86 -0.99 -14.79 24.73
CA LEU A 86 -0.25 -14.70 23.47
C LEU A 86 0.60 -15.95 23.19
N TYR A 87 0.98 -16.70 24.23
CA TYR A 87 1.75 -17.93 24.10
C TYR A 87 0.87 -19.19 23.90
N MET A 88 -0.46 -19.04 23.91
CA MET A 88 -1.42 -20.14 23.72
C MET A 88 -1.83 -20.27 22.25
N VAL A 89 -0.83 -20.44 21.37
CA VAL A 89 -0.97 -20.38 19.91
C VAL A 89 -1.89 -21.45 19.29
N ASP A 90 -2.19 -22.53 20.03
CA ASP A 90 -3.11 -23.59 19.58
C ASP A 90 -4.59 -23.22 19.75
N SER A 91 -4.92 -22.07 20.33
CA SER A 91 -6.29 -21.63 20.61
C SER A 91 -6.53 -20.21 20.10
N HIS A 92 -7.78 -19.93 19.73
CA HIS A 92 -8.23 -18.60 19.29
C HIS A 92 -8.06 -17.49 20.36
N SER A 93 -7.74 -17.87 21.60
CA SER A 93 -7.47 -16.92 22.69
C SER A 93 -6.28 -15.98 22.44
N CYS A 94 -5.24 -16.43 21.74
CA CYS A 94 -4.06 -15.61 21.43
C CYS A 94 -4.41 -14.43 20.48
N ILE A 95 -5.27 -14.67 19.50
CA ILE A 95 -5.80 -13.67 18.54
C ILE A 95 -6.62 -12.62 19.30
N ILE A 96 -7.55 -13.04 20.17
CA ILE A 96 -8.33 -12.12 21.00
C ILE A 96 -7.41 -11.29 21.91
N ALA A 97 -6.41 -11.93 22.53
CA ALA A 97 -5.47 -11.24 23.40
C ALA A 97 -4.67 -10.17 22.65
N ALA A 98 -4.12 -10.48 21.47
CA ALA A 98 -3.37 -9.52 20.66
C ALA A 98 -4.22 -8.30 20.28
N ASP A 99 -5.45 -8.51 19.80
CA ASP A 99 -6.37 -7.42 19.46
C ASP A 99 -6.70 -6.53 20.67
N VAL A 100 -7.09 -7.14 21.79
CA VAL A 100 -7.43 -6.40 23.02
C VAL A 100 -6.24 -5.62 23.55
N LEU A 101 -5.05 -6.22 23.61
CA LEU A 101 -3.82 -5.55 24.05
C LEU A 101 -3.48 -4.34 23.16
N GLY A 102 -3.64 -4.49 21.84
CA GLY A 102 -3.48 -3.40 20.89
C GLY A 102 -4.49 -2.27 21.09
N ARG A 103 -5.75 -2.59 21.40
CA ARG A 103 -6.80 -1.60 21.67
C ARG A 103 -6.62 -0.89 23.01
N ILE A 104 -6.04 -1.56 24.01
CA ILE A 104 -5.64 -0.93 25.28
C ILE A 104 -4.46 0.01 25.06
N GLY A 105 -3.51 -0.38 24.20
CA GLY A 105 -2.38 0.47 23.83
C GLY A 105 -1.31 0.62 24.92
N SER A 106 -1.28 -0.30 25.91
CA SER A 106 -0.29 -0.25 26.99
C SER A 106 1.08 -0.69 26.50
N PRO A 107 2.15 0.11 26.73
CA PRO A 107 3.52 -0.31 26.45
C PRO A 107 3.96 -1.57 27.21
N ALA A 108 3.28 -1.93 28.30
CA ALA A 108 3.59 -3.15 29.05
C ALA A 108 3.30 -4.42 28.24
N ALA A 109 2.46 -4.35 27.21
CA ALA A 109 2.16 -5.46 26.30
C ALA A 109 3.28 -5.72 25.26
N ILE A 110 4.17 -4.76 25.03
CA ILE A 110 5.15 -4.80 23.93
C ILE A 110 6.02 -6.07 23.94
N PRO A 111 6.59 -6.53 25.08
CA PRO A 111 7.43 -7.72 25.07
C PRO A 111 6.70 -8.98 24.58
N GLY A 112 5.47 -9.20 25.06
CA GLY A 112 4.66 -10.35 24.64
C GLY A 112 4.23 -10.26 23.18
N LEU A 113 3.86 -9.06 22.71
CA LEU A 113 3.50 -8.83 21.31
C LEU A 113 4.71 -9.02 20.37
N ILE A 114 5.92 -8.63 20.80
CA ILE A 114 7.14 -8.86 20.01
C ILE A 114 7.48 -10.35 19.90
N ASP A 115 7.23 -11.14 20.95
CA ASP A 115 7.36 -12.59 20.84
C ASP A 115 6.28 -13.19 19.91
N ALA A 116 5.07 -12.63 19.93
CA ALA A 116 3.93 -13.11 19.13
C ALA A 116 4.07 -12.84 17.62
N ILE A 117 4.72 -11.74 17.19
CA ILE A 117 4.98 -11.47 15.76
C ILE A 117 5.97 -12.45 15.10
N GLU A 118 6.54 -13.37 15.87
CA GLU A 118 7.45 -14.41 15.40
C GLU A 118 6.91 -15.83 15.68
N ALA A 119 5.62 -15.95 15.98
CA ALA A 119 4.96 -17.23 16.18
C ALA A 119 4.81 -18.00 14.86
N ASP A 120 4.63 -19.33 14.94
CA ASP A 120 4.33 -20.19 13.79
C ASP A 120 2.81 -20.18 13.49
N LEU A 121 2.21 -18.99 13.50
CA LEU A 121 0.79 -18.75 13.28
C LEU A 121 0.62 -17.36 12.65
N ASP A 122 0.40 -17.32 11.33
CA ASP A 122 0.33 -16.06 10.56
C ASP A 122 -0.74 -15.10 11.07
N ASP A 123 -1.93 -15.60 11.43
CA ASP A 123 -3.04 -14.78 11.98
C ASP A 123 -2.59 -14.03 13.25
N LEU A 124 -1.85 -14.70 14.15
CA LEU A 124 -1.34 -14.10 15.38
C LEU A 124 -0.22 -13.08 15.09
N CYS A 125 0.65 -13.39 14.12
CA CYS A 125 1.72 -12.47 13.73
C CYS A 125 1.15 -11.14 13.20
N GLU A 126 0.11 -11.22 12.37
CA GLU A 126 -0.57 -10.05 11.84
C GLU A 126 -1.26 -9.22 12.93
N ASP A 127 -1.99 -9.87 13.83
CA ASP A 127 -2.69 -9.18 14.93
C ASP A 127 -1.72 -8.57 15.94
N ALA A 128 -0.63 -9.26 16.26
CA ALA A 128 0.41 -8.71 17.12
C ALA A 128 1.12 -7.52 16.46
N SER A 129 1.36 -7.56 15.15
CA SER A 129 1.87 -6.42 14.38
C SER A 129 0.90 -5.22 14.43
N LYS A 130 -0.39 -5.45 14.15
CA LYS A 130 -1.43 -4.43 14.26
C LYS A 130 -1.49 -3.82 15.67
N ALA A 131 -1.37 -4.64 16.71
CA ALA A 131 -1.35 -4.18 18.09
C ALA A 131 -0.13 -3.29 18.39
N LEU A 132 1.06 -3.67 17.94
CA LEU A 132 2.27 -2.86 18.08
C LEU A 132 2.19 -1.53 17.32
N VAL A 133 1.58 -1.51 16.12
CA VAL A 133 1.31 -0.27 15.38
C VAL A 133 0.36 0.64 16.15
N LYS A 134 -0.71 0.10 16.75
CA LYS A 134 -1.64 0.86 17.61
C LYS A 134 -0.95 1.45 18.84
N ILE A 135 0.01 0.73 19.43
CA ILE A 135 0.85 1.23 20.54
C ILE A 135 1.78 2.36 20.04
N GLY A 136 2.35 2.22 18.85
CA GLY A 136 3.11 3.26 18.15
C GLY A 136 4.54 3.45 18.66
N THR A 137 4.98 4.70 18.81
CA THR A 137 6.34 5.13 19.19
C THR A 137 7.06 4.33 20.29
N PRO A 138 6.39 3.86 21.36
CA PRO A 138 7.03 3.02 22.38
C PRO A 138 7.54 1.66 21.87
N ALA A 139 6.94 1.10 20.82
CA ALA A 139 7.33 -0.19 20.23
C ALA A 139 8.59 -0.11 19.35
N VAL A 140 8.98 1.08 18.91
CA VAL A 140 10.05 1.30 17.92
C VAL A 140 11.40 0.76 18.38
N GLN A 141 11.88 1.15 19.57
CA GLN A 141 13.21 0.69 20.04
C GLN A 141 13.21 -0.82 20.32
N PRO A 142 12.21 -1.40 21.01
CA PRO A 142 12.11 -2.84 21.17
C PRO A 142 12.09 -3.63 19.84
N LEU A 143 11.40 -3.14 18.81
CA LEU A 143 11.41 -3.74 17.47
C LEU A 143 12.80 -3.69 16.82
N ILE A 144 13.47 -2.52 16.89
CA ILE A 144 14.84 -2.35 16.38
C ILE A 144 15.80 -3.33 17.07
N ASP A 145 15.71 -3.45 18.40
CA ASP A 145 16.54 -4.35 19.18
C ASP A 145 16.29 -5.81 18.76
N ARG A 146 15.01 -6.21 18.60
CA ARG A 146 14.65 -7.56 18.15
C ARG A 146 15.17 -7.88 16.74
N ILE A 147 15.05 -6.94 15.80
CA ILE A 147 15.56 -7.11 14.44
C ILE A 147 17.09 -7.31 14.46
N ASN A 148 17.82 -6.49 15.21
CA ASN A 148 19.28 -6.66 15.34
C ASN A 148 19.64 -8.00 15.98
N ASP A 149 18.95 -8.41 17.05
CA ASP A 149 19.17 -9.70 17.70
C ASP A 149 18.96 -10.87 16.71
N ARG A 150 17.96 -10.79 15.84
CA ARG A 150 17.71 -11.78 14.79
C ARG A 150 18.82 -11.77 13.74
N LEU A 151 19.22 -10.60 13.25
CA LEU A 151 20.24 -10.46 12.21
C LEU A 151 21.63 -10.91 12.68
N ASP A 152 21.98 -10.62 13.94
CA ASP A 152 23.26 -10.99 14.55
C ASP A 152 23.29 -12.45 15.06
N ASN A 153 22.16 -13.17 15.03
CA ASN A 153 22.09 -14.55 15.51
C ASN A 153 22.83 -15.51 14.57
N PRO A 154 23.94 -16.14 15.02
CA PRO A 154 24.74 -17.04 14.19
C PRO A 154 24.07 -18.41 13.95
N GLU A 155 23.04 -18.76 14.73
CA GLU A 155 22.33 -20.04 14.60
C GLU A 155 21.27 -20.00 13.48
N LEU A 156 20.85 -18.80 13.06
CA LEU A 156 19.93 -18.64 11.94
C LEU A 156 20.72 -18.66 10.63
N ASP A 157 20.18 -19.31 9.61
CA ASP A 157 20.68 -19.15 8.25
C ASP A 157 20.10 -17.88 7.61
N LYS A 158 20.42 -17.63 6.33
CA LYS A 158 19.91 -16.45 5.60
C LYS A 158 18.38 -16.40 5.61
N TYR A 159 17.74 -17.53 5.32
CA TYR A 159 16.29 -17.63 5.21
C TYR A 159 15.59 -17.44 6.56
N GLY A 160 16.14 -18.02 7.63
CA GLY A 160 15.60 -17.86 8.99
C GLY A 160 15.70 -16.41 9.51
N ARG A 161 16.71 -15.64 9.08
CA ARG A 161 16.81 -14.21 9.38
C ARG A 161 15.81 -13.37 8.59
N GLU A 162 15.66 -13.65 7.30
CA GLU A 162 14.68 -12.98 6.46
C GLU A 162 13.27 -13.18 7.05
N ILE A 163 12.82 -14.43 7.21
CA ILE A 163 11.49 -14.71 7.77
C ILE A 163 11.32 -14.11 9.16
N GLY A 164 12.31 -14.28 10.04
CA GLY A 164 12.22 -13.80 11.42
C GLY A 164 12.19 -12.28 11.56
N THR A 165 12.47 -11.52 10.49
CA THR A 165 12.47 -10.05 10.53
C THR A 165 11.35 -9.41 9.70
N ILE A 166 10.67 -10.15 8.81
CA ILE A 166 9.60 -9.63 7.95
C ILE A 166 8.53 -8.88 8.76
N TYR A 167 7.87 -9.55 9.71
CA TYR A 167 6.79 -8.92 10.48
C TYR A 167 7.29 -7.76 11.34
N ALA A 168 8.51 -7.85 11.89
CA ALA A 168 9.08 -6.78 12.69
C ALA A 168 9.39 -5.53 11.86
N ILE A 169 9.96 -5.69 10.65
CA ILE A 169 10.24 -4.60 9.71
C ILE A 169 8.93 -4.00 9.20
N GLY A 170 7.96 -4.82 8.79
CA GLY A 170 6.64 -4.32 8.35
C GLY A 170 5.83 -3.64 9.47
N THR A 171 6.05 -4.03 10.73
CA THR A 171 5.49 -3.30 11.88
C THR A 171 6.16 -1.94 12.02
N LEU A 172 7.50 -1.91 11.92
CA LEU A 172 8.29 -0.69 12.01
C LEU A 172 7.95 0.30 10.88
N SER A 173 7.69 -0.20 9.67
CA SER A 173 7.32 0.59 8.49
C SER A 173 6.01 1.35 8.66
N ARG A 174 5.09 0.81 9.46
CA ARG A 174 3.78 1.41 9.73
C ARG A 174 3.77 2.35 10.93
N ILE A 175 4.88 2.43 11.67
CA ILE A 175 5.07 3.40 12.76
C ILE A 175 5.89 4.57 12.23
N GLN A 176 5.22 5.71 12.00
CA GLN A 176 5.82 6.96 11.51
C GLN A 176 6.66 7.68 12.58
N ASP A 177 7.75 7.04 12.99
CA ASP A 177 8.76 7.60 13.90
C ASP A 177 10.09 7.78 13.15
N PRO A 178 10.78 8.92 13.29
CA PRO A 178 12.07 9.14 12.60
C PRO A 178 13.12 8.05 12.89
N ARG A 179 13.07 7.39 14.06
CA ARG A 179 13.98 6.28 14.38
C ARG A 179 13.67 5.04 13.54
N SER A 180 12.39 4.75 13.28
CA SER A 180 11.96 3.68 12.36
C SER A 180 12.53 3.91 10.96
N PHE A 181 12.27 5.11 10.42
CA PHE A 181 12.77 5.51 9.10
C PHE A 181 14.29 5.39 8.99
N ASN A 182 15.02 6.02 9.92
CA ASN A 182 16.48 6.01 9.90
C ASN A 182 17.06 4.60 10.01
N PHE A 183 16.46 3.74 10.84
CA PHE A 183 16.91 2.36 10.96
C PHE A 183 16.66 1.56 9.68
N MET A 184 15.51 1.73 9.03
CA MET A 184 15.24 1.07 7.74
C MET A 184 16.18 1.56 6.64
N VAL A 185 16.57 2.84 6.62
CA VAL A 185 17.61 3.35 5.70
C VAL A 185 18.95 2.67 5.97
N GLU A 186 19.33 2.54 7.25
CA GLU A 186 20.54 1.84 7.64
C GLU A 186 20.52 0.36 7.20
N LEU A 187 19.37 -0.32 7.35
CA LEU A 187 19.21 -1.69 6.87
C LEU A 187 19.41 -1.78 5.36
N LEU A 188 18.79 -0.87 4.60
CA LEU A 188 18.87 -0.80 3.14
C LEU A 188 20.32 -0.64 2.66
N ASP A 189 21.07 0.25 3.29
CA ASP A 189 22.48 0.50 2.99
C ASP A 189 23.38 -0.69 3.36
N LYS A 190 23.05 -1.45 4.40
CA LYS A 190 23.79 -2.65 4.79
C LYS A 190 23.54 -3.84 3.85
N SER A 191 22.35 -3.93 3.26
CA SER A 191 21.98 -5.03 2.37
C SER A 191 22.52 -4.95 0.94
N GLU A 192 23.25 -3.88 0.61
CA GLU A 192 24.06 -3.82 -0.62
C GLU A 192 25.26 -4.78 -0.59
N ASP A 193 25.76 -5.14 0.60
CA ASP A 193 26.74 -6.19 0.73
C ASP A 193 26.02 -7.55 0.63
N ASP A 194 26.31 -8.35 -0.42
CA ASP A 194 25.77 -9.72 -0.69
C ASP A 194 25.78 -10.70 0.51
N ALA A 195 26.46 -10.32 1.60
CA ALA A 195 26.56 -11.04 2.85
C ALA A 195 25.44 -10.70 3.86
N TYR A 196 24.65 -9.65 3.66
CA TYR A 196 23.62 -9.23 4.61
C TYR A 196 22.27 -9.93 4.31
N PRO A 197 21.60 -10.49 5.33
CA PRO A 197 20.49 -11.43 5.16
C PRO A 197 19.13 -10.71 5.24
N LEU A 198 18.88 -9.77 4.32
CA LEU A 198 17.60 -9.09 4.19
C LEU A 198 17.11 -9.10 2.75
N ASP A 199 15.80 -9.22 2.59
CA ASP A 199 15.14 -9.06 1.32
C ASP A 199 15.02 -7.56 0.97
N MET A 200 15.92 -7.10 0.09
CA MET A 200 15.95 -5.73 -0.43
C MET A 200 14.65 -5.35 -1.15
N GLU A 201 14.00 -6.31 -1.83
CA GLU A 201 12.73 -6.05 -2.51
C GLU A 201 11.67 -5.69 -1.47
N TYR A 202 11.51 -6.53 -0.44
CA TYR A 202 10.56 -6.26 0.64
C TYR A 202 10.84 -4.94 1.39
N LEU A 203 12.11 -4.66 1.70
CA LEU A 203 12.49 -3.45 2.43
C LEU A 203 12.23 -2.17 1.62
N CYS A 204 12.46 -2.18 0.29
CA CYS A 204 12.07 -1.07 -0.58
C CYS A 204 10.58 -0.75 -0.46
N GLY A 205 9.71 -1.78 -0.55
CA GLY A 205 8.27 -1.64 -0.42
C GLY A 205 7.82 -1.02 0.91
N CYS A 206 8.49 -1.37 2.01
CA CYS A 206 8.19 -0.86 3.34
C CYS A 206 8.33 0.68 3.47
N PHE A 207 9.12 1.35 2.62
CA PHE A 207 9.26 2.80 2.70
C PHE A 207 8.00 3.57 2.29
N TYR A 208 7.09 2.95 1.56
CA TYR A 208 5.83 3.58 1.20
C TYR A 208 4.99 3.94 2.44
N ASP A 209 4.88 3.03 3.41
CA ASP A 209 4.10 3.22 4.64
C ASP A 209 4.61 4.35 5.55
N GLN A 210 5.88 4.76 5.38
CA GLN A 210 6.47 5.86 6.13
C GLN A 210 6.02 7.23 5.62
N HIS A 211 5.53 7.32 4.37
CA HIS A 211 5.19 8.58 3.69
C HIS A 211 6.29 9.66 3.81
N ASN A 212 7.56 9.25 3.84
CA ASN A 212 8.71 10.14 4.01
C ASN A 212 9.52 10.23 2.71
N LEU A 213 9.40 11.37 2.02
CA LEU A 213 10.05 11.65 0.74
C LEU A 213 11.58 11.78 0.83
N GLU A 214 12.18 11.84 2.03
CA GLU A 214 13.65 11.84 2.18
C GLU A 214 14.30 10.58 1.57
N ILE A 215 13.55 9.48 1.41
CA ILE A 215 14.04 8.25 0.78
C ILE A 215 14.13 8.32 -0.75
N VAL A 216 13.43 9.27 -1.39
CA VAL A 216 13.30 9.35 -2.86
C VAL A 216 14.65 9.34 -3.59
N PRO A 217 15.66 10.13 -3.20
CA PRO A 217 16.97 10.09 -3.85
C PRO A 217 17.61 8.70 -3.78
N ARG A 218 17.48 8.01 -2.64
CA ARG A 218 18.07 6.70 -2.42
C ARG A 218 17.37 5.61 -3.21
N LEU A 219 16.04 5.60 -3.26
CA LEU A 219 15.29 4.67 -4.11
C LEU A 219 15.60 4.87 -5.59
N LYS A 220 15.86 6.12 -6.04
CA LYS A 220 16.29 6.36 -7.43
C LYS A 220 17.65 5.75 -7.73
N GLU A 221 18.59 5.83 -6.79
CA GLU A 221 19.90 5.17 -6.95
C GLU A 221 19.75 3.65 -7.05
N ILE A 222 18.97 3.04 -6.16
CA ILE A 222 18.69 1.59 -6.15
C ILE A 222 17.97 1.16 -7.44
N ALA A 223 16.97 1.92 -7.87
CA ALA A 223 16.24 1.67 -9.11
C ALA A 223 17.18 1.59 -10.32
N GLU A 224 18.20 2.45 -10.39
CA GLU A 224 19.19 2.43 -11.49
C GLU A 224 20.26 1.35 -11.33
N GLU A 225 20.79 1.16 -10.11
CA GLU A 225 21.87 0.22 -9.84
C GLU A 225 21.47 -1.24 -10.11
N TYR A 226 20.23 -1.59 -9.77
CA TYR A 226 19.73 -2.96 -9.90
C TYR A 226 19.07 -3.24 -11.28
N LYS A 227 19.24 -2.35 -12.27
CA LYS A 227 18.89 -2.69 -13.66
C LYS A 227 19.87 -3.72 -14.22
N ASP A 228 19.36 -4.69 -14.97
CA ASP A 228 20.19 -5.69 -15.64
C ASP A 228 21.11 -5.03 -16.69
N ALA A 229 22.10 -5.77 -17.22
CA ALA A 229 23.04 -5.24 -18.21
C ALA A 229 22.39 -4.78 -19.54
N SER A 230 21.10 -5.06 -19.74
CA SER A 230 20.28 -4.57 -20.86
C SER A 230 19.42 -3.37 -20.51
N GLY A 231 19.50 -2.87 -19.27
CA GLY A 231 18.72 -1.75 -18.75
C GLY A 231 17.31 -2.12 -18.27
N ARG A 232 17.00 -3.42 -18.10
CA ARG A 232 15.69 -3.87 -17.60
C ARG A 232 15.71 -4.01 -16.09
N SER A 233 14.66 -3.53 -15.43
CA SER A 233 14.49 -3.62 -13.98
C SER A 233 14.46 -5.08 -13.53
N ASN A 234 15.30 -5.46 -12.57
CA ASN A 234 15.13 -6.69 -11.80
C ASN A 234 14.07 -6.47 -10.68
N HIS A 235 13.84 -7.45 -9.81
CA HIS A 235 12.81 -7.33 -8.76
C HIS A 235 13.04 -6.16 -7.79
N ILE A 236 14.28 -5.91 -7.37
CA ILE A 236 14.64 -4.81 -6.46
C ILE A 236 14.45 -3.45 -7.15
N SER A 237 14.93 -3.33 -8.40
CA SER A 237 14.78 -2.12 -9.21
C SER A 237 13.30 -1.82 -9.48
N ALA A 238 12.51 -2.85 -9.81
CA ALA A 238 11.08 -2.72 -10.05
C ALA A 238 10.32 -2.28 -8.78
N GLU A 239 10.67 -2.79 -7.60
CA GLU A 239 10.02 -2.38 -6.35
C GLU A 239 10.38 -0.94 -5.96
N ALA A 240 11.64 -0.53 -6.16
CA ALA A 240 12.04 0.86 -5.94
C ALA A 240 11.33 1.83 -6.90
N GLU A 241 11.22 1.48 -8.19
CA GLU A 241 10.44 2.23 -9.18
C GLU A 241 8.94 2.27 -8.82
N TYR A 242 8.40 1.18 -8.28
CA TYR A 242 7.02 1.09 -7.80
C TYR A 242 6.76 2.10 -6.67
N VAL A 243 7.58 2.09 -5.61
CA VAL A 243 7.41 3.02 -4.48
C VAL A 243 7.57 4.48 -4.92
N LEU A 244 8.55 4.78 -5.79
CA LEU A 244 8.73 6.12 -6.36
C LEU A 244 7.52 6.59 -7.17
N ALA A 245 6.86 5.69 -7.91
CA ALA A 245 5.66 6.02 -8.65
C ALA A 245 4.48 6.38 -7.73
N HIS A 246 4.32 5.68 -6.60
CA HIS A 246 3.27 6.02 -5.63
C HIS A 246 3.48 7.39 -5.01
N PHE A 247 4.72 7.72 -4.61
CA PHE A 247 5.00 9.05 -4.09
C PHE A 247 4.69 10.16 -5.10
N LYS A 248 4.90 9.92 -6.41
CA LYS A 248 4.50 10.87 -7.46
C LYS A 248 2.98 11.00 -7.59
N ILE A 249 2.24 9.90 -7.41
CA ILE A 249 0.78 9.91 -7.40
C ILE A 249 0.28 10.71 -6.19
N ASP A 250 0.81 10.44 -5.00
CA ASP A 250 0.44 11.17 -3.78
C ASP A 250 0.70 12.68 -3.92
N GLN A 251 1.88 13.06 -4.44
CA GLN A 251 2.20 14.45 -4.74
C GLN A 251 1.25 15.09 -5.77
N ALA A 252 0.70 14.31 -6.71
CA ALA A 252 -0.31 14.80 -7.65
C ALA A 252 -1.69 14.94 -7.00
N LEU A 253 -2.03 14.07 -6.03
CA LEU A 253 -3.28 14.09 -5.27
C LEU A 253 -3.35 15.25 -4.26
N GLU A 254 -2.21 15.71 -3.73
CA GLU A 254 -2.11 16.80 -2.74
C GLU A 254 -2.22 18.24 -3.34
N SER A 255 -2.55 18.39 -4.63
CA SER A 255 -2.64 19.71 -5.29
C SER A 255 -3.73 20.62 -4.67
N GLU A 256 -3.43 21.89 -4.42
CA GLU A 256 -4.42 22.84 -3.86
C GLU A 256 -5.61 23.11 -4.79
N TYR A 257 -5.44 22.85 -6.10
CA TYR A 257 -6.46 23.01 -7.15
C TYR A 257 -7.41 21.82 -7.26
N TRP A 258 -7.05 20.68 -6.64
CA TRP A 258 -7.78 19.43 -6.72
C TRP A 258 -7.76 18.69 -5.38
N ILE A 259 -8.93 18.41 -4.81
CA ILE A 259 -9.06 17.29 -3.87
C ILE A 259 -9.49 16.08 -4.70
N ILE A 260 -8.55 15.43 -5.38
CA ILE A 260 -8.80 14.09 -5.93
C ILE A 260 -8.70 13.16 -4.73
N HIS A 261 -9.81 12.64 -4.21
CA HIS A 261 -9.67 11.50 -3.30
C HIS A 261 -9.32 10.29 -4.16
N GLY A 262 -8.03 9.98 -4.20
CA GLY A 262 -7.51 8.77 -4.80
C GLY A 262 -8.08 7.52 -4.12
N CYS A 263 -7.87 6.39 -4.80
CA CYS A 263 -8.26 5.03 -4.43
C CYS A 263 -8.22 4.75 -2.91
N CYS A 264 -9.13 3.88 -2.45
CA CYS A 264 -9.56 3.83 -1.04
C CYS A 264 -8.42 3.70 -0.01
N TYR A 265 -7.25 3.13 -0.33
CA TYR A 265 -6.11 3.05 0.59
C TYR A 265 -5.57 4.41 1.09
N ILE A 266 -5.81 5.51 0.37
CA ILE A 266 -5.17 6.83 0.61
C ILE A 266 -6.07 7.79 1.43
N CYS A 267 -7.40 7.57 1.47
CA CYS A 267 -8.34 8.63 1.87
C CYS A 267 -8.68 8.72 3.38
N GLU A 268 -7.86 8.20 4.30
CA GLU A 268 -8.12 8.04 5.76
C GLU A 268 -9.43 7.29 6.13
N ASN A 269 -10.26 6.92 5.14
CA ASN A 269 -11.55 6.24 5.31
C ASN A 269 -11.49 4.75 4.97
N TYR A 270 -10.36 4.26 4.47
CA TYR A 270 -10.07 2.84 4.45
C TYR A 270 -9.69 2.39 5.85
N ASP A 271 -10.36 1.35 6.31
CA ASP A 271 -9.98 0.68 7.53
C ASP A 271 -8.98 -0.44 7.19
N PRO A 272 -7.67 -0.23 7.42
CA PRO A 272 -6.67 -1.27 7.16
C PRO A 272 -6.82 -2.46 8.11
N VAL A 273 -7.68 -2.36 9.14
CA VAL A 273 -7.98 -3.45 10.08
C VAL A 273 -9.04 -4.39 9.52
N GLU A 274 -10.10 -3.86 8.90
CA GLU A 274 -11.21 -4.63 8.35
C GLU A 274 -11.11 -4.86 6.84
N SER A 275 -10.09 -4.29 6.18
CA SER A 275 -9.95 -4.28 4.71
C SER A 275 -11.18 -3.74 3.98
N ILE A 276 -11.96 -2.88 4.65
CA ILE A 276 -13.22 -2.31 4.17
C ILE A 276 -13.05 -0.81 3.93
N CYS A 277 -13.62 -0.35 2.82
CA CYS A 277 -13.80 1.07 2.55
C CYS A 277 -15.03 1.59 3.28
N ARG A 278 -14.90 2.47 4.29
CA ARG A 278 -16.05 2.93 5.11
C ARG A 278 -17.09 3.78 4.36
N ILE A 279 -16.77 4.17 3.12
CA ILE A 279 -17.67 4.94 2.24
C ILE A 279 -18.44 4.01 1.28
N SER A 280 -17.79 3.00 0.70
CA SER A 280 -18.44 2.07 -0.25
C SER A 280 -18.95 0.78 0.40
N ASP A 281 -18.53 0.47 1.63
CA ASP A 281 -18.82 -0.78 2.35
C ASP A 281 -18.31 -2.05 1.61
N GLU A 282 -17.31 -1.89 0.74
CA GLU A 282 -16.71 -3.00 -0.04
C GLU A 282 -15.36 -3.48 0.54
N TYR A 283 -15.11 -4.79 0.41
CA TYR A 283 -13.89 -5.49 0.81
C TYR A 283 -12.84 -5.44 -0.30
N GLU A 284 -11.59 -5.08 0.02
CA GLU A 284 -10.45 -5.00 -0.92
C GLU A 284 -10.77 -4.26 -2.24
N PRO A 285 -10.83 -2.92 -2.25
CA PRO A 285 -11.03 -2.14 -3.46
C PRO A 285 -9.71 -2.05 -4.25
N ARG A 286 -9.14 -3.20 -4.62
CA ARG A 286 -8.13 -3.22 -5.68
C ARG A 286 -8.88 -2.84 -6.96
N ASP A 287 -8.43 -1.77 -7.61
CA ASP A 287 -8.94 -1.27 -8.90
C ASP A 287 -10.23 -0.42 -8.91
N ALA A 288 -10.74 0.05 -7.76
CA ALA A 288 -11.95 0.90 -7.72
C ALA A 288 -11.69 2.29 -7.13
N PHE A 289 -11.81 3.33 -7.98
CA PHE A 289 -11.88 4.73 -7.54
C PHE A 289 -13.10 4.95 -6.65
N CYS A 290 -12.91 5.58 -5.48
CA CYS A 290 -14.02 5.94 -4.60
C CYS A 290 -14.82 7.08 -5.27
N THR A 291 -16.08 6.83 -5.58
CA THR A 291 -16.98 7.75 -6.29
C THR A 291 -17.59 8.85 -5.41
N GLY A 292 -17.05 9.06 -4.20
CA GLY A 292 -17.61 9.94 -3.16
C GLY A 292 -17.01 11.35 -3.06
N CYS A 293 -16.24 11.78 -4.05
CA CYS A 293 -15.44 13.01 -4.02
C CYS A 293 -16.21 14.17 -4.65
N GLU A 294 -16.62 15.18 -3.88
CA GLU A 294 -17.15 16.44 -4.44
C GLU A 294 -15.99 17.41 -4.74
N PRO A 295 -15.74 17.81 -6.00
CA PRO A 295 -14.73 18.80 -6.35
C PRO A 295 -15.16 20.20 -5.90
N LYS A 296 -14.20 21.03 -5.47
CA LYS A 296 -14.47 22.45 -5.17
C LYS A 296 -14.63 23.34 -6.41
N ALA A 297 -14.24 22.89 -7.61
CA ALA A 297 -14.50 23.61 -8.86
C ALA A 297 -14.19 22.87 -10.18
N ALA A 298 -13.54 21.70 -10.21
CA ALA A 298 -13.11 21.08 -11.46
C ALA A 298 -13.88 19.80 -11.80
N PHE A 299 -14.46 19.77 -13.01
CA PHE A 299 -15.22 18.69 -13.64
C PHE A 299 -16.27 18.00 -12.78
N ASP A 300 -17.43 18.64 -12.68
CA ASP A 300 -18.68 18.02 -12.23
C ASP A 300 -19.12 16.96 -13.25
N CYS A 301 -18.55 15.75 -13.14
CA CYS A 301 -18.94 14.63 -13.98
C CYS A 301 -20.25 14.03 -13.44
N ASP A 302 -21.37 14.65 -13.79
CA ASP A 302 -22.74 14.11 -13.59
C ASP A 302 -22.93 12.68 -14.17
N MET A 303 -21.95 12.18 -14.93
CA MET A 303 -21.97 10.92 -15.69
C MET A 303 -21.24 9.75 -14.99
N CYS A 304 -20.53 9.97 -13.88
CA CYS A 304 -19.79 8.92 -13.16
C CYS A 304 -20.68 7.81 -12.57
N TYR A 305 -22.01 8.00 -12.55
CA TYR A 305 -22.98 6.95 -12.22
C TYR A 305 -23.29 5.96 -13.37
N SER A 306 -22.67 6.13 -14.55
CA SER A 306 -22.94 5.30 -15.73
C SER A 306 -21.69 4.56 -16.22
N ASN A 307 -21.90 3.33 -16.72
CA ASN A 307 -20.86 2.47 -17.32
C ASN A 307 -20.20 3.06 -18.59
N ASP A 308 -20.53 4.29 -18.97
CA ASP A 308 -20.02 5.01 -20.14
C ASP A 308 -19.03 6.14 -19.76
N CYS A 309 -18.55 6.19 -18.51
CA CYS A 309 -17.55 7.14 -18.06
C CYS A 309 -16.18 6.83 -18.70
N ASP A 310 -15.76 7.68 -19.65
CA ASP A 310 -14.40 7.64 -20.20
C ASP A 310 -13.52 8.62 -19.43
N ILE A 311 -12.93 8.16 -18.31
CA ILE A 311 -12.01 8.96 -17.50
C ILE A 311 -10.79 9.49 -18.29
N TYR A 312 -10.53 8.94 -19.48
CA TYR A 312 -9.42 9.37 -20.36
C TYR A 312 -9.82 10.48 -21.32
N ASN A 313 -11.10 10.83 -21.40
CA ASN A 313 -11.67 11.91 -22.21
C ASN A 313 -12.69 12.66 -21.37
N LEU A 314 -12.21 13.57 -20.53
CA LEU A 314 -13.06 14.35 -19.64
C LEU A 314 -13.98 15.26 -20.45
N PRO A 315 -15.10 15.70 -19.86
CA PRO A 315 -15.89 16.79 -20.46
C PRO A 315 -14.98 17.97 -20.81
N PRO A 316 -15.31 18.80 -21.80
CA PRO A 316 -14.56 20.03 -22.05
C PRO A 316 -14.77 21.07 -20.95
N VAL A 317 -13.73 21.86 -20.64
CA VAL A 317 -13.87 23.13 -19.90
C VAL A 317 -14.04 24.25 -20.91
N TYR A 318 -14.86 25.25 -20.59
CA TYR A 318 -15.03 26.43 -21.43
C TYR A 318 -14.45 27.65 -20.71
N VAL A 319 -13.56 28.37 -21.38
CA VAL A 319 -12.93 29.59 -20.86
C VAL A 319 -13.09 30.72 -21.86
N ASP A 320 -13.39 31.92 -21.39
CA ASP A 320 -13.42 33.11 -22.22
C ASP A 320 -11.99 33.66 -22.36
N LEU A 321 -11.40 33.58 -23.56
CA LEU A 321 -10.05 34.09 -23.80
C LEU A 321 -10.10 35.35 -24.65
N LYS A 322 -9.24 36.32 -24.30
CA LYS A 322 -8.94 37.42 -25.21
C LYS A 322 -8.08 36.89 -26.35
N TYR A 323 -8.53 37.18 -27.56
CA TYR A 323 -7.92 36.70 -28.78
C TYR A 323 -7.63 37.86 -29.74
N ARG A 324 -6.42 37.91 -30.30
CA ARG A 324 -6.04 38.90 -31.32
C ARG A 324 -5.65 38.21 -32.62
N ARG A 325 -6.33 38.57 -33.70
CA ARG A 325 -6.04 38.11 -35.07
C ARG A 325 -6.11 39.26 -36.05
N ASP A 326 -5.11 39.38 -36.94
CA ASP A 326 -5.04 40.45 -37.95
C ASP A 326 -5.27 41.85 -37.36
N GLN A 327 -4.72 42.10 -36.16
CA GLN A 327 -4.88 43.35 -35.38
C GLN A 327 -6.30 43.65 -34.89
N LYS A 328 -7.20 42.67 -34.92
CA LYS A 328 -8.54 42.77 -34.34
C LYS A 328 -8.61 41.94 -33.07
N GLU A 329 -9.08 42.57 -31.99
CA GLU A 329 -9.29 41.93 -30.70
C GLU A 329 -10.76 41.50 -30.55
N SER A 330 -10.96 40.28 -30.08
CA SER A 330 -12.24 39.74 -29.62
C SER A 330 -12.03 39.00 -28.30
N VAL A 331 -13.14 38.73 -27.61
CA VAL A 331 -13.21 37.75 -26.52
C VAL A 331 -14.16 36.68 -27.03
N ASP A 332 -13.66 35.46 -27.11
CA ASP A 332 -14.40 34.31 -27.61
C ASP A 332 -14.27 33.17 -26.59
N GLU A 333 -15.27 32.30 -26.54
CA GLU A 333 -15.25 31.11 -25.70
C GLU A 333 -14.36 30.05 -26.37
N PHE A 334 -13.42 29.49 -25.61
CA PHE A 334 -12.54 28.41 -26.01
C PHE A 334 -12.88 27.15 -25.23
N GLU A 335 -12.90 26.03 -25.95
CA GLU A 335 -13.06 24.69 -25.41
C GLU A 335 -11.67 24.12 -25.08
N ILE A 336 -11.41 23.85 -23.80
CA ILE A 336 -10.26 23.10 -23.33
C ILE A 336 -10.65 21.63 -23.23
N THR A 337 -9.92 20.79 -23.94
CA THR A 337 -10.06 19.33 -23.93
C THR A 337 -8.73 18.69 -23.61
N ASN A 338 -8.78 17.56 -22.93
CA ASN A 338 -7.62 16.70 -22.79
C ASN A 338 -7.81 15.46 -23.66
N THR A 339 -6.73 14.96 -24.23
CA THR A 339 -6.76 13.73 -25.03
C THR A 339 -5.57 12.88 -24.65
N ARG A 340 -5.85 11.60 -24.39
CA ARG A 340 -4.81 10.62 -24.18
C ARG A 340 -4.35 10.03 -25.51
N HIS A 341 -3.03 9.88 -25.69
CA HIS A 341 -2.45 9.22 -26.86
C HIS A 341 -2.01 7.79 -26.53
N ASP A 342 -1.14 7.62 -25.53
CA ASP A 342 -0.63 6.32 -25.09
C ASP A 342 -0.44 6.27 -23.55
N SER A 343 0.47 5.42 -23.04
CA SER A 343 0.69 5.26 -21.59
C SER A 343 1.35 6.46 -20.92
N ASP A 344 2.19 7.18 -21.65
CA ASP A 344 3.12 8.14 -21.06
C ASP A 344 2.97 9.54 -21.67
N THR A 345 2.08 9.68 -22.67
CA THR A 345 1.81 10.94 -23.36
C THR A 345 0.33 11.22 -23.52
N GLY A 346 -0.01 12.50 -23.41
CA GLY A 346 -1.30 13.03 -23.86
C GLY A 346 -1.16 14.44 -24.40
N SER A 347 -2.29 15.06 -24.69
CA SER A 347 -2.35 16.44 -25.15
C SER A 347 -3.46 17.21 -24.47
N ILE A 348 -3.28 18.52 -24.40
CA ILE A 348 -4.32 19.47 -24.01
C ILE A 348 -4.57 20.37 -25.22
N SER A 349 -5.80 20.39 -25.71
CA SER A 349 -6.22 21.22 -26.85
C SER A 349 -7.15 22.33 -26.34
N ILE A 350 -6.85 23.57 -26.69
CA ILE A 350 -7.61 24.77 -26.39
C ILE A 350 -8.06 25.35 -27.74
N LYS A 351 -9.35 25.21 -28.07
CA LYS A 351 -9.84 25.48 -29.42
C LYS A 351 -11.12 26.32 -29.44
N ASN A 352 -11.27 27.11 -30.50
CA ASN A 352 -12.51 27.77 -30.88
C ASN A 352 -12.71 27.67 -32.41
N ASP A 353 -13.78 28.25 -32.94
CA ASP A 353 -14.10 28.23 -34.37
C ASP A 353 -12.97 28.84 -35.24
N GLY A 354 -12.01 28.00 -35.63
CA GLY A 354 -10.89 28.35 -36.52
C GLY A 354 -9.54 28.59 -35.83
N THR A 355 -9.40 28.39 -34.52
CA THR A 355 -8.10 28.45 -33.83
C THR A 355 -7.98 27.28 -32.85
N GLU A 356 -6.83 26.60 -32.83
CA GLU A 356 -6.57 25.52 -31.89
C GLU A 356 -5.11 25.59 -31.41
N LEU A 357 -4.93 25.75 -30.11
CA LEU A 357 -3.67 25.63 -29.40
C LEU A 357 -3.56 24.22 -28.81
N ILE A 358 -2.53 23.48 -29.18
CA ILE A 358 -2.29 22.11 -28.71
C ILE A 358 -0.97 22.07 -27.94
N LEU A 359 -1.07 21.65 -26.69
CA LEU A 359 0.05 21.21 -25.87
C LEU A 359 0.26 19.71 -26.13
N ASP A 360 1.02 19.39 -27.17
CA ASP A 360 1.16 18.05 -27.72
C ASP A 360 2.22 17.23 -26.97
N SER A 361 2.02 15.91 -26.91
CA SER A 361 2.97 14.92 -26.36
C SER A 361 3.46 15.28 -24.95
N SER A 362 2.54 15.80 -24.15
CA SER A 362 2.76 16.21 -22.78
C SER A 362 3.01 14.98 -21.91
N THR A 363 4.23 14.82 -21.43
CA THR A 363 4.60 13.87 -20.37
C THR A 363 4.31 14.47 -19.00
N VAL A 364 4.34 13.67 -17.94
CA VAL A 364 4.22 14.17 -16.56
C VAL A 364 5.26 15.27 -16.27
N ASP A 365 6.50 15.10 -16.76
CA ASP A 365 7.56 16.09 -16.56
C ASP A 365 7.29 17.39 -17.33
N THR A 366 6.86 17.32 -18.59
CA THR A 366 6.49 18.52 -19.38
C THR A 366 5.32 19.26 -18.74
N LEU A 367 4.35 18.54 -18.18
CA LEU A 367 3.21 19.12 -17.48
C LEU A 367 3.61 19.76 -16.14
N ASN A 368 4.58 19.19 -15.41
CA ASN A 368 5.17 19.83 -14.22
C ASN A 368 5.83 21.15 -14.60
N GLU A 369 6.69 21.16 -15.63
CA GLU A 369 7.37 22.37 -16.10
C GLU A 369 6.38 23.45 -16.54
N LEU A 370 5.31 23.04 -17.24
CA LEU A 370 4.25 23.95 -17.66
C LEU A 370 3.50 24.54 -16.45
N LYS A 371 3.13 23.70 -15.47
CA LYS A 371 2.48 24.14 -14.23
C LYS A 371 3.35 25.15 -13.47
N GLU A 372 4.62 24.85 -13.25
CA GLU A 372 5.57 25.77 -12.61
C GLU A 372 5.74 27.09 -13.38
N PHE A 373 5.62 27.05 -14.72
CA PHE A 373 5.63 28.26 -15.54
C PHE A 373 4.35 29.09 -15.37
N LEU A 374 3.19 28.45 -15.19
CA LEU A 374 1.91 29.14 -14.94
C LEU A 374 1.81 29.69 -13.50
N GLU A 375 2.32 28.95 -12.51
CA GLU A 375 2.36 29.34 -11.10
C GLU A 375 3.49 30.37 -10.87
N TRP A 376 3.09 31.64 -10.85
CA TRP A 376 3.91 32.87 -10.77
C TRP A 376 5.14 32.83 -9.86
N GLU A 377 5.10 32.07 -8.76
CA GLU A 377 6.05 32.18 -7.65
C GLU A 377 7.38 31.42 -7.86
N VAL A 378 7.50 30.58 -8.91
CA VAL A 378 8.56 29.54 -8.94
C VAL A 378 9.62 29.73 -10.05
N CYS A 379 9.33 30.45 -11.15
CA CYS A 379 10.17 30.38 -12.36
C CYS A 379 10.74 31.73 -12.84
N ASP A 380 12.07 31.79 -13.05
CA ASP A 380 12.84 32.92 -13.64
C ASP A 380 12.80 32.95 -15.18
N THR A 381 12.01 32.06 -15.82
CA THR A 381 11.93 31.98 -17.28
C THR A 381 10.74 32.79 -17.81
N ASP A 382 11.01 33.67 -18.78
CA ASP A 382 9.98 34.53 -19.38
C ASP A 382 9.10 33.79 -20.39
N SER A 383 9.38 32.52 -20.69
CA SER A 383 8.71 31.81 -21.77
C SER A 383 8.82 30.29 -21.75
N PHE A 384 7.75 29.61 -22.14
CA PHE A 384 7.66 28.15 -22.31
C PHE A 384 7.39 27.80 -23.79
N SER A 385 8.23 26.98 -24.41
CA SER A 385 8.13 26.62 -25.85
C SER A 385 8.06 25.11 -26.12
N THR A 386 8.21 24.27 -25.10
CA THR A 386 8.26 22.82 -25.26
C THR A 386 6.86 22.27 -25.50
N GLY A 387 6.64 21.54 -26.60
CA GLY A 387 5.36 20.86 -26.88
C GLY A 387 4.19 21.78 -27.28
N VAL A 388 4.41 23.09 -27.47
CA VAL A 388 3.35 24.02 -27.86
C VAL A 388 3.23 24.13 -29.38
N SER A 389 2.05 23.83 -29.91
CA SER A 389 1.73 24.00 -31.33
C SER A 389 0.41 24.74 -31.51
N LEU A 390 0.32 25.61 -32.51
CA LEU A 390 -0.88 26.40 -32.79
C LEU A 390 -1.30 26.16 -34.24
N SER A 391 -2.59 25.92 -34.44
CA SER A 391 -3.19 25.80 -35.76
C SER A 391 -4.29 26.85 -35.95
N VAL A 392 -4.38 27.38 -37.17
CA VAL A 392 -5.29 28.49 -37.51
C VAL A 392 -5.97 28.15 -38.84
N ASP A 393 -7.29 28.33 -38.91
CA ASP A 393 -8.17 28.00 -40.05
C ASP A 393 -8.06 26.56 -40.55
N TYR A 394 -7.78 25.60 -39.65
CA TYR A 394 -7.53 24.21 -40.03
C TYR A 394 -6.39 24.06 -41.08
N GLY A 395 -5.45 25.02 -41.09
CA GLY A 395 -4.30 25.11 -42.00
C GLY A 395 -3.04 24.40 -41.50
N ASN A 396 -1.86 24.89 -41.88
CA ASN A 396 -0.57 24.35 -41.42
C ASN A 396 -0.35 24.63 -39.93
N THR A 397 0.00 23.61 -39.15
CA THR A 397 0.47 23.76 -37.76
C THR A 397 1.79 24.52 -37.71
N VAL A 398 1.86 25.55 -36.87
CA VAL A 398 3.08 26.31 -36.58
C VAL A 398 3.50 26.08 -35.13
N CYS A 399 4.81 26.20 -34.84
CA CYS A 399 5.31 26.13 -33.47
C CYS A 399 4.93 27.41 -32.73
N GLY A 400 4.33 27.26 -31.55
CA GLY A 400 3.95 28.38 -30.69
C GLY A 400 4.88 28.54 -29.49
N LYS A 401 4.68 29.62 -28.76
CA LYS A 401 5.37 29.88 -27.49
C LYS A 401 4.43 30.56 -26.51
N LEU A 402 4.45 30.12 -25.26
CA LEU A 402 3.82 30.82 -24.15
C LEU A 402 4.82 31.81 -23.55
N VAL A 403 4.39 33.05 -23.33
CA VAL A 403 5.22 34.14 -22.79
C VAL A 403 4.44 34.85 -21.71
N ARG A 404 5.09 35.22 -20.61
CA ARG A 404 4.46 35.99 -19.53
C ARG A 404 4.24 37.44 -19.93
N ASN A 405 3.09 38.02 -19.55
CA ASN A 405 2.76 39.42 -19.80
C ASN A 405 1.96 40.01 -18.62
N GLY A 406 2.65 40.52 -17.61
CA GLY A 406 1.99 40.82 -16.33
C GLY A 406 1.34 39.55 -15.79
N ASP A 407 0.21 39.66 -15.10
CA ASP A 407 -0.54 38.52 -14.52
C ASP A 407 -1.19 37.59 -15.56
N CYS A 408 -0.99 37.84 -16.86
CA CYS A 408 -1.49 37.02 -17.94
C CYS A 408 -0.38 36.20 -18.61
N VAL A 409 -0.77 35.10 -19.26
CA VAL A 409 0.10 34.33 -20.17
C VAL A 409 -0.39 34.55 -21.60
N VAL A 410 0.53 34.74 -22.54
CA VAL A 410 0.21 34.97 -23.95
C VAL A 410 0.81 33.86 -24.81
N ALA A 411 -0.01 33.19 -25.61
CA ALA A 411 0.45 32.30 -26.67
C ALA A 411 0.72 33.11 -27.94
N LEU A 412 1.94 33.02 -28.46
CA LEU A 412 2.42 33.72 -29.65
C LEU A 412 2.84 32.74 -30.74
N CYS A 413 2.62 33.09 -32.01
CA CYS A 413 3.14 32.38 -33.17
C CYS A 413 3.80 33.32 -34.19
N ASP A 414 4.82 32.81 -34.88
CA ASP A 414 5.45 33.46 -36.02
C ASP A 414 5.29 32.56 -37.26
N GLU A 415 4.75 33.10 -38.36
CA GLU A 415 4.62 32.35 -39.63
C GLU A 415 5.98 32.03 -40.26
N GLN A 416 7.06 32.70 -39.82
CA GLN A 416 8.41 32.43 -40.27
C GLN A 416 9.09 31.50 -39.26
N GLY A 417 9.34 30.25 -39.68
CA GLY A 417 9.95 29.21 -38.86
C GLY A 417 11.27 29.60 -38.15
N PRO A 418 11.87 28.69 -37.38
CA PRO A 418 12.84 29.02 -36.34
C PRO A 418 14.08 29.76 -36.90
N GLY A 419 14.23 31.05 -36.56
CA GLY A 419 15.44 31.83 -36.88
C GLY A 419 15.29 33.33 -37.20
N ALA A 420 14.09 33.94 -37.13
CA ALA A 420 13.95 35.37 -37.39
C ALA A 420 14.27 36.22 -36.14
N GLU A 421 15.20 37.17 -36.28
CA GLU A 421 15.57 38.13 -35.23
C GLU A 421 14.40 39.06 -34.87
N LEU A 422 14.26 39.33 -33.56
CA LEU A 422 13.15 39.97 -32.84
C LEU A 422 12.82 41.44 -33.22
N GLU A 423 13.30 41.98 -34.35
CA GLU A 423 13.24 43.43 -34.62
C GLU A 423 12.63 43.87 -35.96
N SER A 424 11.90 43.02 -36.70
CA SER A 424 11.18 43.52 -37.89
C SER A 424 9.72 43.09 -38.01
N LYS A 425 8.85 44.05 -37.69
CA LYS A 425 7.51 44.30 -38.27
C LYS A 425 6.43 43.22 -38.09
N LEU A 426 5.66 43.40 -37.01
CA LEU A 426 4.19 43.43 -36.92
C LEU A 426 3.40 43.04 -38.20
N GLU A 427 3.44 41.78 -38.57
CA GLU A 427 2.30 41.03 -39.11
C GLU A 427 2.12 39.85 -38.14
N MET A 428 1.53 40.09 -36.96
CA MET A 428 1.46 39.07 -35.90
C MET A 428 0.37 38.05 -36.21
N ALA A 429 0.80 36.79 -36.27
CA ALA A 429 -0.04 35.61 -36.25
C ALA A 429 -0.57 35.40 -34.82
N VAL A 430 -1.90 35.44 -34.68
CA VAL A 430 -2.72 34.80 -33.62
C VAL A 430 -2.13 34.86 -32.20
N GLU A 431 -2.67 35.77 -31.37
CA GLU A 431 -2.34 35.89 -29.94
C GLU A 431 -3.52 35.42 -29.08
N LEU A 432 -3.27 34.54 -28.11
CA LEU A 432 -4.25 34.12 -27.07
C LEU A 432 -3.76 34.60 -25.72
N GLU A 433 -4.55 35.38 -24.99
CA GLU A 433 -4.24 35.88 -23.64
C GLU A 433 -5.07 35.14 -22.60
N PHE A 434 -4.37 34.45 -21.70
CA PHE A 434 -4.90 33.75 -20.52
C PHE A 434 -4.78 34.69 -19.33
N ASP A 435 -5.91 35.10 -18.76
CA ASP A 435 -5.96 35.83 -17.50
C ASP A 435 -5.85 34.87 -16.30
N PRO A 436 -5.74 35.37 -15.05
CA PRO A 436 -5.56 34.50 -13.88
C PRO A 436 -6.64 33.44 -13.71
N ASP A 437 -7.90 33.77 -13.99
CA ASP A 437 -9.02 32.82 -13.89
C ASP A 437 -8.87 31.70 -14.94
N ALA A 438 -8.52 32.05 -16.19
CA ALA A 438 -8.24 31.07 -17.23
C ALA A 438 -6.97 30.24 -16.97
N ILE A 439 -5.98 30.81 -16.28
CA ILE A 439 -4.77 30.09 -15.85
C ILE A 439 -5.12 29.05 -14.80
N ASP A 440 -5.96 29.38 -13.80
CA ASP A 440 -6.39 28.44 -12.77
C ASP A 440 -7.16 27.24 -13.38
N GLU A 441 -8.06 27.51 -14.33
CA GLU A 441 -8.77 26.45 -15.09
C GLU A 441 -7.79 25.58 -15.90
N LEU A 442 -6.78 26.18 -16.53
CA LEU A 442 -5.77 25.44 -17.27
C LEU A 442 -4.88 24.59 -16.35
N ILE A 443 -4.48 25.12 -15.18
CA ILE A 443 -3.74 24.37 -14.16
C ILE A 443 -4.55 23.15 -13.70
N ALA A 444 -5.86 23.33 -13.49
CA ALA A 444 -6.74 22.21 -13.13
C ALA A 444 -6.74 21.11 -14.21
N VAL A 445 -6.84 21.48 -15.49
CA VAL A 445 -6.77 20.50 -16.60
C VAL A 445 -5.38 19.82 -16.67
N ILE A 446 -4.30 20.57 -16.47
CA ILE A 446 -2.92 20.06 -16.41
C ILE A 446 -2.78 19.02 -15.29
N ASP A 447 -3.22 19.34 -14.08
CA ASP A 447 -3.17 18.43 -12.93
C ASP A 447 -3.95 17.16 -13.18
N THR A 448 -5.11 17.26 -13.83
CA THR A 448 -5.91 16.09 -14.17
C THR A 448 -5.20 15.20 -15.19
N GLN A 449 -4.61 15.80 -16.23
CA GLN A 449 -3.85 15.06 -17.22
C GLN A 449 -2.60 14.39 -16.60
N ARG A 450 -1.90 15.07 -15.69
CA ARG A 450 -0.77 14.51 -14.92
C ARG A 450 -1.22 13.28 -14.13
N PHE A 451 -2.33 13.39 -13.41
CA PHE A 451 -2.89 12.30 -12.62
C PHE A 451 -3.24 11.07 -13.48
N LEU A 452 -3.93 11.28 -14.61
CA LEU A 452 -4.33 10.20 -15.50
C LEU A 452 -3.13 9.48 -16.12
N LEU A 453 -2.09 10.21 -16.52
CA LEU A 453 -0.85 9.62 -17.04
C LEU A 453 -0.13 8.79 -15.96
N LEU A 454 -0.04 9.30 -14.73
CA LEU A 454 0.58 8.58 -13.61
C LEU A 454 -0.16 7.28 -13.25
N CYS A 455 -1.50 7.30 -13.24
CA CYS A 455 -2.31 6.11 -12.94
C CYS A 455 -2.15 4.99 -13.97
N ASP A 456 -1.93 5.32 -15.25
CA ASP A 456 -1.76 4.30 -16.29
C ASP A 456 -0.33 3.76 -16.36
N SER A 457 0.69 4.59 -16.16
CA SER A 457 2.06 4.11 -15.94
C SER A 457 2.08 3.10 -14.78
N TYR A 458 1.30 3.36 -13.72
CA TYR A 458 1.10 2.43 -12.62
C TYR A 458 0.42 1.11 -13.04
N ARG A 459 -0.72 1.18 -13.75
CA ARG A 459 -1.43 -0.01 -14.23
C ARG A 459 -0.57 -0.90 -15.14
N LEU A 460 0.37 -0.31 -15.88
CA LEU A 460 1.32 -1.05 -16.72
C LEU A 460 2.45 -1.68 -15.90
N LEU A 461 2.97 -0.98 -14.90
CA LEU A 461 3.93 -1.55 -13.95
C LEU A 461 3.33 -2.76 -13.22
N ASP A 462 2.08 -2.66 -12.78
CA ASP A 462 1.41 -3.75 -12.07
C ASP A 462 1.15 -4.97 -12.98
N LYS A 463 0.68 -4.76 -14.21
CA LYS A 463 0.59 -5.83 -15.21
C LYS A 463 1.93 -6.46 -15.56
N SER A 464 3.00 -5.67 -15.58
CA SER A 464 4.36 -6.18 -15.77
C SER A 464 4.77 -7.07 -14.59
N ARG A 465 4.45 -6.69 -13.35
CA ARG A 465 4.67 -7.51 -12.14
C ARG A 465 3.85 -8.79 -12.17
N GLU A 466 2.58 -8.76 -12.54
CA GLU A 466 1.77 -9.98 -12.67
C GLU A 466 2.36 -10.96 -13.69
N GLN A 467 2.79 -10.43 -14.84
CA GLN A 467 3.44 -11.23 -15.88
C GLN A 467 4.79 -11.76 -15.44
N GLN A 468 5.55 -10.98 -14.65
CA GLN A 468 6.84 -11.38 -14.11
C GLN A 468 6.68 -12.42 -12.99
N LYS A 469 5.74 -12.24 -12.05
CA LYS A 469 5.36 -13.23 -11.03
C LYS A 469 4.87 -14.54 -11.66
N ASP A 470 4.04 -14.50 -12.71
CA ASP A 470 3.63 -15.70 -13.48
C ASP A 470 4.84 -16.35 -14.18
N PHE A 471 5.79 -15.55 -14.68
CA PHE A 471 7.02 -16.03 -15.28
C PHE A 471 7.96 -16.68 -14.24
N ASP A 472 8.09 -16.11 -13.04
CA ASP A 472 8.93 -16.61 -11.96
C ASP A 472 8.31 -17.84 -11.29
N LEU A 473 6.99 -17.89 -11.11
CA LEU A 473 6.27 -19.11 -10.74
C LEU A 473 6.52 -20.22 -11.76
N ARG A 474 6.52 -19.89 -13.07
CA ARG A 474 6.84 -20.88 -14.12
C ARG A 474 8.30 -21.31 -14.07
N ILE A 475 9.24 -20.41 -13.79
CA ILE A 475 10.67 -20.73 -13.63
C ILE A 475 10.93 -21.54 -12.36
N GLY A 476 10.31 -21.20 -11.23
CA GLY A 476 10.38 -21.95 -9.98
C GLY A 476 9.84 -23.38 -10.15
N ASN A 477 8.66 -23.52 -10.76
CA ASN A 477 8.10 -24.81 -11.14
C ASN A 477 9.03 -25.59 -12.11
N LEU A 478 9.69 -24.91 -13.05
CA LEU A 478 10.68 -25.51 -13.96
C LEU A 478 11.97 -25.91 -13.23
N ALA A 479 12.41 -25.14 -12.23
CA ALA A 479 13.58 -25.43 -11.42
C ALA A 479 13.34 -26.63 -10.51
N GLU A 480 12.18 -26.73 -9.88
CA GLU A 480 11.73 -27.92 -9.13
C GLU A 480 11.61 -29.15 -10.04
N LEU A 481 11.07 -29.00 -11.25
CA LEU A 481 11.03 -30.06 -12.25
C LEU A 481 12.45 -30.49 -12.68
N LEU A 482 13.39 -29.55 -12.82
CA LEU A 482 14.78 -29.83 -13.21
C LEU A 482 15.62 -30.41 -12.06
N GLU A 483 15.33 -30.08 -10.80
CA GLU A 483 15.86 -30.78 -9.63
C GLU A 483 15.31 -32.21 -9.51
N GLY A 484 14.01 -32.40 -9.77
CA GLY A 484 13.39 -33.72 -9.93
C GLY A 484 14.03 -34.54 -11.07
N ILE A 485 14.49 -33.88 -12.14
CA ILE A 485 15.22 -34.54 -13.23
C ILE A 485 16.67 -34.85 -12.83
N LYS A 486 17.40 -33.96 -12.13
CA LYS A 486 18.78 -34.22 -11.66
C LYS A 486 18.87 -35.36 -10.65
N THR A 487 17.87 -35.55 -9.81
CA THR A 487 17.78 -36.70 -8.89
C THR A 487 17.43 -38.03 -9.60
N SER A 488 17.00 -37.98 -10.88
CA SER A 488 16.60 -39.16 -11.66
C SER A 488 17.62 -39.63 -12.71
N VAL A 489 18.70 -38.88 -12.98
CA VAL A 489 19.79 -39.32 -13.88
C VAL A 489 20.82 -40.14 -13.09
N GLY A 490 20.38 -41.29 -12.60
CA GLY A 490 21.21 -42.10 -11.72
C GLY A 490 20.84 -43.57 -11.58
N ALA A 491 19.95 -44.16 -12.39
CA ALA A 491 19.78 -45.62 -12.37
C ALA A 491 19.17 -46.15 -13.67
N LYS A 492 19.81 -47.18 -14.24
CA LYS A 492 19.37 -47.94 -15.42
C LYS A 492 18.03 -48.66 -15.14
N LYS A 493 17.12 -48.63 -16.12
CA LYS A 493 15.98 -49.56 -16.24
C LYS A 493 16.48 -51.01 -16.43
N PRO A 494 15.82 -52.01 -15.82
CA PRO A 494 14.79 -52.74 -16.59
C PRO A 494 13.53 -53.18 -15.81
N GLU A 495 12.43 -53.26 -16.58
CA GLU A 495 11.18 -54.06 -16.54
C GLU A 495 10.33 -54.28 -15.27
N PRO A 496 8.99 -54.41 -15.41
CA PRO A 496 8.02 -54.32 -14.31
C PRO A 496 7.58 -55.70 -13.79
N GLU A 497 7.56 -55.92 -12.46
CA GLU A 497 6.76 -56.93 -11.76
C GLU A 497 6.76 -56.69 -10.21
N PRO A 498 5.88 -57.33 -9.40
CA PRO A 498 4.89 -56.66 -8.54
C PRO A 498 5.34 -56.36 -7.09
N ALA A 499 4.60 -55.46 -6.43
CA ALA A 499 4.79 -55.08 -5.04
C ALA A 499 4.70 -56.28 -4.07
N LEU A 500 5.84 -56.65 -3.48
CA LEU A 500 5.94 -57.53 -2.32
C LEU A 500 6.12 -56.65 -1.07
N GLY A 501 5.18 -56.69 -0.13
CA GLY A 501 5.28 -56.02 1.16
C GLY A 501 6.36 -56.65 2.05
N CYS A 502 6.84 -55.91 3.06
CA CYS A 502 7.91 -56.40 3.95
C CYS A 502 7.42 -57.52 4.90
N ASP A 503 8.27 -58.53 5.14
CA ASP A 503 7.97 -59.72 5.97
C ASP A 503 8.23 -59.51 7.48
N HIS A 504 8.27 -58.26 7.95
CA HIS A 504 8.57 -57.95 9.35
C HIS A 504 7.32 -58.03 10.25
N GLU A 505 7.52 -58.09 11.57
CA GLU A 505 6.41 -57.95 12.54
C GLU A 505 5.83 -56.53 12.49
N PHE A 506 4.50 -56.48 12.51
CA PHE A 506 3.72 -55.24 12.47
C PHE A 506 2.96 -55.07 13.79
N GLU A 507 2.99 -53.86 14.34
CA GLU A 507 2.20 -53.48 15.52
C GLU A 507 1.00 -52.62 15.12
N LEU A 508 -0.08 -52.71 15.90
CA LEU A 508 -1.29 -51.94 15.66
C LEU A 508 -1.03 -50.47 15.95
N LEU A 509 -1.19 -49.61 14.93
CA LEU A 509 -1.01 -48.17 15.08
C LEU A 509 -2.35 -47.48 15.36
N LYS A 510 -3.39 -47.79 14.58
CA LYS A 510 -4.70 -47.14 14.69
C LYS A 510 -5.80 -48.01 14.09
N GLU A 511 -6.93 -48.11 14.79
CA GLU A 511 -8.17 -48.70 14.26
C GLU A 511 -9.16 -47.62 13.84
N HIS A 512 -9.73 -47.78 12.65
CA HIS A 512 -10.82 -46.95 12.14
C HIS A 512 -12.02 -47.84 11.77
N LYS A 513 -13.24 -47.26 11.71
CA LYS A 513 -14.49 -47.99 11.41
C LYS A 513 -14.51 -48.75 10.06
N LYS A 514 -13.54 -48.55 9.17
CA LYS A 514 -13.47 -49.14 7.82
C LYS A 514 -12.15 -49.85 7.49
N TYR A 515 -11.11 -49.65 8.31
CA TYR A 515 -9.80 -50.26 8.08
C TYR A 515 -8.94 -50.15 9.33
N THR A 516 -7.94 -51.01 9.39
CA THR A 516 -6.95 -51.05 10.47
C THR A 516 -5.56 -50.75 9.89
N VAL A 517 -4.82 -49.86 10.55
CA VAL A 517 -3.47 -49.47 10.15
C VAL A 517 -2.46 -50.10 11.09
N TYR A 518 -1.50 -50.82 10.52
CA TYR A 518 -0.38 -51.39 11.23
C TYR A 518 0.92 -50.73 10.79
N LYS A 519 1.91 -50.65 11.69
CA LYS A 519 3.24 -50.13 11.40
C LYS A 519 4.29 -51.20 11.67
N CYS A 520 5.24 -51.36 10.75
CA CYS A 520 6.36 -52.26 10.94
C CYS A 520 7.28 -51.71 12.02
N VAL A 521 7.56 -52.52 13.04
CA VAL A 521 8.34 -52.12 14.21
C VAL A 521 9.81 -51.83 13.86
N LYS A 522 10.29 -52.32 12.70
CA LYS A 522 11.69 -52.18 12.26
C LYS A 522 11.93 -51.11 11.19
N CYS A 523 11.13 -51.10 10.12
CA CYS A 523 11.36 -50.17 9.00
C CYS A 523 10.35 -49.01 8.97
N GLY A 524 9.35 -49.01 9.85
CA GLY A 524 8.36 -47.94 9.92
C GLY A 524 7.33 -47.95 8.79
N GLU A 525 7.39 -48.90 7.84
CA GLU A 525 6.38 -49.05 6.80
C GLU A 525 5.00 -49.29 7.39
N THR A 526 3.99 -48.59 6.87
CA THR A 526 2.61 -48.73 7.31
C THR A 526 1.81 -49.56 6.33
N LYS A 527 1.09 -50.57 6.82
CA LYS A 527 0.16 -51.40 6.05
C LYS A 527 -1.27 -51.11 6.49
N LYS A 528 -2.18 -50.95 5.53
CA LYS A 528 -3.63 -50.80 5.80
C LYS A 528 -4.36 -52.09 5.40
N GLU A 529 -5.12 -52.66 6.33
CA GLU A 529 -6.02 -53.79 6.06
C GLU A 529 -7.46 -53.31 6.16
N PHE A 530 -8.24 -53.57 5.10
CA PHE A 530 -9.66 -53.22 5.05
C PHE A 530 -10.46 -54.44 5.53
N GLY A 531 -11.32 -54.22 6.53
CA GLY A 531 -12.16 -55.24 7.15
C GLY A 531 -13.56 -55.32 6.55
#